data_AF-B0WUF6-F1
#
_entry.id   AF-B0WUF6-F1
#
_cell.length_a   1.000
_cell.length_b   1.000
_cell.length_c   1.000
_cell.angle_alpha   90.00
_cell.angle_beta   90.00
_cell.angle_gamma   90.00
#
_symmetry.space_group_name_H-M   'P 1'
#
loop_
_entity.id
_entity.type
_entity.pdbx_description
1 polymer ?
#
loop_
_entity_poly.entity_id
_entity_poly.type
_entity_poly.pdbx_seq_one_letter_code
_entity_poly.pdbx_strand_id
1 'polypeptide(L)'
;MKFIAVLVATACLVSGIQAADTLLDFVTGNITVQLNTLNANVLTFNTSLTAGDSQVRQAFNSWNSALKNGVVAIQNRFQSYPTLSSSGLASVLSTLGSVSYNPLATDPSLSSLNSTVQSAAQQTISQLTMAVQNMTSQPLGIFSASCLLKYGLALTAKPISLSRFGECLTNETARLAIVAQNVSSAYASSATFAQSLFSLSSICTVPTVAQLTTSGASPYTPSTQCIQAYLSDMSQIPTYVMFADSARWSQTGLIYSRVQRCATFVQADIQDSINRVQNSFGTCLSTGK
;
A
#
# COMPACT_ATOMS: atom_id res chain seq x y z
N MET A 1 56.38 -13.04 -40.94
CA MET A 1 54.91 -12.81 -40.97
C MET A 1 54.13 -13.49 -39.85
N LYS A 2 54.50 -14.71 -39.38
CA LYS A 2 53.80 -15.38 -38.27
C LYS A 2 53.89 -14.64 -36.90
N PHE A 3 54.99 -13.97 -36.60
CA PHE A 3 55.17 -13.24 -35.33
C PHE A 3 54.33 -11.95 -35.22
N ILE A 4 54.11 -11.22 -36.32
CA ILE A 4 53.30 -9.99 -36.33
C ILE A 4 51.80 -10.34 -36.23
N ALA A 5 51.37 -11.44 -36.85
CA ALA A 5 50.00 -11.95 -36.71
C ALA A 5 49.68 -12.40 -35.27
N VAL A 6 50.65 -12.98 -34.56
CA VAL A 6 50.49 -13.37 -33.15
C VAL A 6 50.40 -12.14 -32.23
N LEU A 7 51.20 -11.10 -32.47
CA LEU A 7 51.17 -9.85 -31.70
C LEU A 7 49.91 -9.01 -31.94
N VAL A 8 49.41 -8.98 -33.16
CA VAL A 8 48.12 -8.32 -33.47
C VAL A 8 46.97 -9.15 -32.87
N ALA A 9 46.98 -10.47 -33.00
CA ALA A 9 45.96 -11.33 -32.38
C ALA A 9 45.92 -11.20 -30.85
N THR A 10 47.08 -11.16 -30.18
CA THR A 10 47.13 -10.96 -28.72
C THR A 10 46.71 -9.56 -28.30
N ALA A 11 47.07 -8.51 -29.03
CA ALA A 11 46.58 -7.15 -28.75
C ALA A 11 45.04 -7.05 -28.92
N CYS A 12 44.47 -7.70 -29.94
CA CYS A 12 43.03 -7.79 -30.15
C CYS A 12 42.31 -8.56 -29.03
N LEU A 13 42.88 -9.68 -28.60
CA LEU A 13 42.38 -10.51 -27.52
C LEU A 13 42.42 -9.77 -26.17
N VAL A 14 43.50 -9.06 -25.87
CA VAL A 14 43.64 -8.28 -24.63
C VAL A 14 42.64 -7.12 -24.59
N SER A 15 42.45 -6.40 -25.70
CA SER A 15 41.42 -5.36 -25.79
C SER A 15 39.99 -5.90 -25.72
N GLY A 16 39.76 -7.12 -26.19
CA GLY A 16 38.47 -7.79 -26.09
C GLY A 16 38.13 -8.23 -24.67
N ILE A 17 39.11 -8.80 -23.95
CA ILE A 17 38.93 -9.25 -22.55
C ILE A 17 38.67 -8.04 -21.65
N GLN A 18 39.43 -6.95 -21.81
CA GLN A 18 39.18 -5.70 -21.09
C GLN A 18 37.79 -5.12 -21.39
N ALA A 19 37.30 -5.22 -22.63
CA ALA A 19 35.95 -4.74 -22.97
C ALA A 19 34.85 -5.59 -22.32
N ALA A 20 35.06 -6.90 -22.19
CA ALA A 20 34.12 -7.80 -21.51
C ALA A 20 34.05 -7.55 -20.00
N ASP A 21 35.20 -7.40 -19.35
CA ASP A 21 35.27 -7.09 -17.90
C ASP A 21 34.67 -5.71 -17.61
N THR A 22 35.02 -4.70 -18.43
CA THR A 22 34.47 -3.34 -18.30
C THR A 22 32.94 -3.33 -18.47
N LEU A 23 32.40 -4.12 -19.40
CA LEU A 23 30.96 -4.21 -19.59
C LEU A 23 30.28 -4.89 -18.39
N LEU A 24 30.85 -5.98 -17.89
CA LEU A 24 30.31 -6.71 -16.74
C LEU A 24 30.26 -5.81 -15.50
N ASP A 25 31.34 -5.09 -15.21
CA ASP A 25 31.42 -4.14 -14.11
C ASP A 25 30.41 -2.99 -14.28
N PHE A 26 30.32 -2.43 -15.49
CA PHE A 26 29.39 -1.35 -15.78
C PHE A 26 27.92 -1.76 -15.61
N VAL A 27 27.54 -2.92 -16.13
CA VAL A 27 26.15 -3.42 -16.04
C VAL A 27 25.81 -3.78 -14.60
N THR A 28 26.71 -4.47 -13.89
CA THR A 28 26.51 -4.85 -12.48
C THR A 28 26.41 -3.62 -11.58
N GLY A 29 27.26 -2.60 -11.80
CA GLY A 29 27.20 -1.32 -11.11
C GLY A 29 25.86 -0.60 -11.34
N ASN A 30 25.39 -0.52 -12.60
CA ASN A 30 24.09 0.08 -12.92
C ASN A 30 22.91 -0.69 -12.31
N ILE A 31 22.91 -2.03 -12.38
CA ILE A 31 21.89 -2.87 -11.72
C ILE A 31 21.83 -2.55 -10.23
N THR A 32 22.99 -2.43 -9.57
CA THR A 32 23.07 -2.09 -8.14
C THR A 32 22.45 -0.73 -7.84
N VAL A 33 22.77 0.31 -8.63
CA VAL A 33 22.19 1.66 -8.47
C VAL A 33 20.67 1.65 -8.68
N GLN A 34 20.19 0.94 -9.71
CA GLN A 34 18.77 0.85 -9.99
C GLN A 34 18.01 0.04 -8.93
N LEU A 35 18.62 -1.01 -8.37
CA LEU A 35 18.05 -1.79 -7.27
C LEU A 35 17.97 -0.97 -5.99
N ASN A 36 18.99 -0.17 -5.68
CA ASN A 36 18.94 0.78 -4.56
C ASN A 36 17.79 1.79 -4.74
N THR A 37 17.58 2.27 -5.96
CA THR A 37 16.44 3.16 -6.28
C THR A 37 15.09 2.46 -6.10
N LEU A 38 14.96 1.20 -6.55
CA LEU A 38 13.77 0.39 -6.32
C LEU A 38 13.50 0.19 -4.81
N ASN A 39 14.51 -0.15 -4.03
CA ASN A 39 14.39 -0.34 -2.59
C ASN A 39 13.98 0.96 -1.88
N ALA A 40 14.47 2.12 -2.32
CA ALA A 40 14.03 3.41 -1.80
C ALA A 40 12.55 3.69 -2.10
N ASN A 41 12.06 3.32 -3.28
CA ASN A 41 10.63 3.46 -3.63
C ASN A 41 9.75 2.51 -2.79
N VAL A 42 10.18 1.27 -2.58
CA VAL A 42 9.52 0.31 -1.67
C VAL A 42 9.45 0.85 -0.25
N LEU A 43 10.57 1.40 0.25
CA LEU A 43 10.61 2.03 1.57
C LEU A 43 9.62 3.19 1.66
N THR A 44 9.60 4.08 0.66
CA THR A 44 8.68 5.21 0.60
C THR A 44 7.21 4.77 0.64
N PHE A 45 6.86 3.73 -0.12
CA PHE A 45 5.52 3.15 -0.10
C PHE A 45 5.14 2.61 1.29
N ASN A 46 6.04 1.86 1.93
CA ASN A 46 5.84 1.32 3.29
C ASN A 46 5.73 2.40 4.36
N THR A 47 6.51 3.48 4.24
CA THR A 47 6.40 4.64 5.12
C THR A 47 5.03 5.29 4.97
N SER A 48 4.52 5.44 3.74
CA SER A 48 3.18 5.98 3.50
C SER A 48 2.08 5.05 4.05
N LEU A 49 2.25 3.73 3.94
CA LEU A 49 1.34 2.75 4.52
C LEU A 49 1.28 2.89 6.05
N THR A 50 2.44 2.98 6.70
CA THR A 50 2.56 3.14 8.15
C THR A 50 1.95 4.46 8.62
N ALA A 51 2.20 5.56 7.88
CA ALA A 51 1.62 6.86 8.18
C ALA A 51 0.09 6.83 8.05
N GLY A 52 -0.43 6.25 6.97
CA GLY A 52 -1.87 6.05 6.78
C GLY A 52 -2.49 5.20 7.88
N ASP A 53 -1.82 4.13 8.31
CA ASP A 53 -2.25 3.28 9.41
C ASP A 53 -2.35 4.03 10.74
N SER A 54 -1.36 4.86 11.04
CA SER A 54 -1.36 5.72 12.23
C SER A 54 -2.55 6.68 12.20
N GLN A 55 -2.81 7.29 11.05
CA GLN A 55 -3.93 8.21 10.85
C GLN A 55 -5.29 7.53 11.03
N VAL A 56 -5.47 6.34 10.45
CA VAL A 56 -6.70 5.54 10.58
C VAL A 56 -6.89 5.10 12.03
N ARG A 57 -5.82 4.63 12.69
CA ARG A 57 -5.86 4.22 14.10
C ARG A 57 -6.25 5.37 15.02
N GLN A 58 -5.69 6.56 14.81
CA GLN A 58 -6.04 7.74 15.60
C GLN A 58 -7.51 8.12 15.44
N ALA A 59 -8.03 8.09 14.20
CA ALA A 59 -9.43 8.37 13.92
C ALA A 59 -10.36 7.32 14.55
N PHE A 60 -10.01 6.04 14.45
CA PHE A 60 -10.73 4.95 15.10
C PHE A 60 -10.75 5.12 16.63
N ASN A 61 -9.61 5.40 17.26
CA ASN A 61 -9.54 5.60 18.71
C ASN A 61 -10.41 6.78 19.15
N SER A 62 -10.37 7.89 18.40
CA SER A 62 -11.20 9.06 18.67
C SER A 62 -12.68 8.75 18.55
N TRP A 63 -13.08 8.01 17.52
CA TRP A 63 -14.45 7.52 17.33
C TRP A 63 -14.89 6.61 18.49
N ASN A 64 -14.09 5.60 18.84
CA ASN A 64 -14.44 4.64 19.89
C ASN A 64 -14.55 5.33 21.26
N SER A 65 -13.63 6.23 21.58
CA SER A 65 -13.67 7.04 22.80
C SER A 65 -14.90 7.95 22.84
N ALA A 66 -15.25 8.62 21.73
CA ALA A 66 -16.43 9.47 21.67
C ALA A 66 -17.73 8.68 21.94
N LEU A 67 -17.88 7.50 21.33
CA LEU A 67 -19.03 6.63 21.57
C LEU A 67 -19.09 6.13 23.01
N LYS A 68 -17.97 5.63 23.55
CA LYS A 68 -17.91 5.17 24.95
C LYS A 68 -18.31 6.27 25.92
N ASN A 69 -17.76 7.47 25.75
CA ASN A 69 -18.06 8.61 26.61
C ASN A 69 -19.54 8.99 26.53
N GLY A 70 -20.13 8.99 25.32
CA GLY A 70 -21.56 9.24 25.13
C GLY A 70 -22.44 8.20 25.84
N VAL A 71 -22.16 6.91 25.65
CA VAL A 71 -22.94 5.82 26.28
C VAL A 71 -22.81 5.86 27.81
N VAL A 72 -21.61 6.09 28.34
CA VAL A 72 -21.39 6.27 29.79
C VAL A 72 -22.16 7.47 30.33
N ALA A 73 -22.17 8.59 29.62
CA ALA A 73 -22.91 9.78 30.04
C ALA A 73 -24.42 9.52 30.12
N ILE A 74 -24.99 8.81 29.14
CA ILE A 74 -26.40 8.39 29.17
C ILE A 74 -26.65 7.40 30.30
N GLN A 75 -25.79 6.39 30.49
CA GLN A 75 -25.92 5.41 31.56
C GLN A 75 -25.92 6.09 32.94
N ASN A 76 -24.94 6.95 33.21
CA ASN A 76 -24.85 7.69 34.48
C ASN A 76 -26.04 8.62 34.69
N ARG A 77 -26.52 9.27 33.62
CA ARG A 77 -27.69 10.15 33.70
C ARG A 77 -28.93 9.40 34.14
N PHE A 78 -29.11 8.15 33.71
CA PHE A 78 -30.33 7.39 33.98
C PHE A 78 -30.23 6.33 35.08
N GLN A 79 -29.03 6.07 35.61
CA GLN A 79 -28.81 5.00 36.61
C GLN A 79 -29.67 5.12 37.87
N SER A 80 -30.04 6.35 38.25
CA SER A 80 -30.78 6.63 39.48
C SER A 80 -32.30 6.52 39.32
N TYR A 81 -32.81 6.24 38.12
CA TYR A 81 -34.24 6.14 37.84
C TYR A 81 -34.67 4.69 37.66
N PRO A 82 -35.26 4.05 38.69
CA PRO A 82 -35.58 2.62 38.67
C PRO A 82 -36.69 2.25 37.67
N THR A 83 -37.47 3.22 37.18
CA THR A 83 -38.51 3.01 36.17
C THR A 83 -37.99 2.99 34.73
N LEU A 84 -36.73 3.36 34.51
CA LEU A 84 -36.09 3.41 33.20
C LEU A 84 -35.05 2.29 33.09
N SER A 85 -35.18 1.45 32.06
CA SER A 85 -34.20 0.39 31.82
C SER A 85 -33.03 0.89 30.97
N SER A 86 -31.81 0.83 31.53
CA SER A 86 -30.55 1.12 30.84
C SER A 86 -29.64 -0.11 30.67
N SER A 87 -30.17 -1.32 30.92
CA SER A 87 -29.38 -2.57 30.94
C SER A 87 -28.70 -2.88 29.60
N GLY A 88 -29.34 -2.52 28.49
CA GLY A 88 -28.77 -2.68 27.14
C GLY A 88 -27.51 -1.86 26.89
N LEU A 89 -27.30 -0.74 27.62
CA LEU A 89 -26.12 0.11 27.46
C LEU A 89 -24.83 -0.57 27.94
N ALA A 90 -24.91 -1.46 28.95
CA ALA A 90 -23.76 -2.23 29.40
C ALA A 90 -23.25 -3.19 28.32
N SER A 91 -24.16 -3.77 27.52
CA SER A 91 -23.81 -4.60 26.36
C SER A 91 -23.08 -3.77 25.30
N VAL A 92 -23.59 -2.58 24.98
CA VAL A 92 -22.94 -1.65 24.03
C VAL A 92 -21.52 -1.27 24.49
N LEU A 93 -21.34 -0.94 25.77
CA LEU A 93 -20.02 -0.63 26.32
C LEU A 93 -19.06 -1.83 26.24
N SER A 94 -19.55 -3.03 26.50
CA SER A 94 -18.78 -4.27 26.34
C SER A 94 -18.34 -4.47 24.89
N THR A 95 -19.26 -4.28 23.92
CA THR A 95 -18.94 -4.39 22.50
C THR A 95 -17.93 -3.32 22.05
N LEU A 96 -18.11 -2.06 22.43
CA LEU A 96 -17.13 -1.00 22.15
C LEU A 96 -15.77 -1.29 22.80
N GLY A 97 -15.75 -2.05 23.90
CA GLY A 97 -14.55 -2.57 24.56
C GLY A 97 -13.81 -3.63 23.73
N SER A 98 -14.52 -4.46 22.97
CA SER A 98 -13.95 -5.57 22.19
C SER A 98 -13.69 -5.23 20.72
N VAL A 99 -14.28 -4.15 20.20
CA VAL A 99 -14.06 -3.69 18.83
C VAL A 99 -12.60 -3.25 18.66
N SER A 100 -11.98 -3.74 17.58
CA SER A 100 -10.61 -3.40 17.19
C SER A 100 -10.56 -2.78 15.81
N TYR A 101 -9.54 -1.96 15.59
CA TYR A 101 -9.25 -1.41 14.27
C TYR A 101 -8.56 -2.47 13.40
N ASN A 102 -8.85 -2.47 12.10
CA ASN A 102 -8.16 -3.30 11.12
C ASN A 102 -7.07 -2.48 10.39
N PRO A 103 -5.78 -2.79 10.57
CA PRO A 103 -4.69 -2.11 9.86
C PRO A 103 -4.81 -2.17 8.34
N LEU A 104 -4.31 -1.14 7.66
CA LEU A 104 -4.01 -1.15 6.23
C LEU A 104 -2.86 -2.12 5.93
N ALA A 105 -1.84 -2.18 6.79
CA ALA A 105 -0.70 -3.08 6.62
C ALA A 105 -1.06 -4.58 6.66
N THR A 106 -2.16 -4.95 7.32
CA THR A 106 -2.66 -6.33 7.36
C THR A 106 -3.62 -6.65 6.21
N ASP A 107 -3.87 -5.70 5.31
CA ASP A 107 -4.62 -5.96 4.08
C ASP A 107 -3.81 -6.89 3.16
N PRO A 108 -4.32 -8.10 2.83
CA PRO A 108 -3.58 -9.07 2.01
C PRO A 108 -3.17 -8.53 0.63
N SER A 109 -3.96 -7.58 0.10
CA SER A 109 -3.69 -6.95 -1.19
C SER A 109 -2.49 -6.02 -1.08
N LEU A 110 -2.34 -5.29 0.02
CA LEU A 110 -1.22 -4.37 0.22
C LEU A 110 0.05 -5.10 0.69
N SER A 111 -0.09 -6.14 1.52
CA SER A 111 1.05 -6.88 2.06
C SER A 111 1.85 -7.66 1.00
N SER A 112 1.22 -7.99 -0.13
CA SER A 112 1.82 -8.76 -1.24
C SER A 112 2.43 -7.88 -2.35
N LEU A 113 2.25 -6.56 -2.30
CA LEU A 113 2.73 -5.67 -3.36
C LEU A 113 4.24 -5.62 -3.47
N ASN A 114 4.92 -5.48 -2.34
CA ASN A 114 6.38 -5.38 -2.31
C ASN A 114 7.03 -6.65 -2.86
N SER A 115 6.55 -7.82 -2.45
CA SER A 115 7.07 -9.11 -2.94
C SER A 115 6.77 -9.32 -4.42
N THR A 116 5.62 -8.87 -4.91
CA THR A 116 5.28 -8.91 -6.35
C THR A 116 6.25 -8.08 -7.18
N VAL A 117 6.48 -6.81 -6.79
CA VAL A 117 7.38 -5.90 -7.51
C VAL A 117 8.83 -6.38 -7.44
N GLN A 118 9.29 -6.83 -6.27
CA GLN A 118 10.64 -7.38 -6.11
C GLN A 118 10.85 -8.65 -6.92
N SER A 119 9.85 -9.54 -6.98
CA SER A 119 9.94 -10.78 -7.78
C SER A 119 10.04 -10.46 -9.28
N ALA A 120 9.24 -9.50 -9.78
CA ALA A 120 9.31 -9.07 -11.17
C ALA A 120 10.69 -8.45 -11.49
N ALA A 121 11.21 -7.60 -10.61
CA ALA A 121 12.55 -7.02 -10.75
C ALA A 121 13.65 -8.12 -10.76
N GLN A 122 13.55 -9.13 -9.89
CA GLN A 122 14.51 -10.23 -9.84
C GLN A 122 14.51 -11.07 -11.12
N GLN A 123 13.34 -11.31 -11.72
CA GLN A 123 13.25 -11.99 -13.01
C GLN A 123 13.93 -11.18 -14.12
N THR A 124 13.76 -9.85 -14.12
CA THR A 124 14.45 -8.96 -15.06
C THR A 124 15.97 -8.94 -14.83
N ILE A 125 16.45 -8.92 -13.58
CA ILE A 125 17.89 -9.02 -13.27
C ILE A 125 18.48 -10.31 -13.84
N SER A 126 17.77 -11.43 -13.71
CA SER A 126 18.20 -12.71 -14.29
C SER A 126 18.34 -12.63 -15.81
N GLN A 127 17.34 -12.07 -16.51
CA GLN A 127 17.38 -11.88 -17.96
C GLN A 127 18.52 -10.95 -18.40
N LEU A 128 18.76 -9.86 -17.67
CA LEU A 128 19.88 -8.95 -17.90
C LEU A 128 21.22 -9.64 -17.75
N THR A 129 21.39 -10.42 -16.68
CA THR A 129 22.63 -11.16 -16.40
C THR A 129 22.91 -12.16 -17.50
N MET A 130 21.89 -12.91 -17.94
CA MET A 130 22.00 -13.82 -19.09
C MET A 130 22.36 -13.07 -20.38
N ALA A 131 21.78 -11.90 -20.62
CA ALA A 131 22.08 -11.10 -21.80
C ALA A 131 23.54 -10.65 -21.83
N VAL A 132 24.07 -10.15 -20.70
CA VAL A 132 25.48 -9.79 -20.57
C VAL A 132 26.37 -11.00 -20.81
N GLN A 133 26.09 -12.14 -20.17
CA GLN A 133 26.86 -13.38 -20.34
C GLN A 133 26.87 -13.86 -21.81
N ASN A 134 25.74 -13.78 -22.50
CA ASN A 134 25.65 -14.14 -23.92
C ASN A 134 26.49 -13.20 -24.80
N MET A 135 26.61 -11.93 -24.43
CA MET A 135 27.40 -10.94 -25.17
C MET A 135 28.90 -11.09 -24.89
N THR A 136 29.30 -11.34 -23.64
CA THR A 136 30.71 -11.47 -23.25
C THR A 136 31.32 -12.83 -23.59
N SER A 137 30.50 -13.87 -23.81
CA SER A 137 30.96 -15.20 -24.23
C SER A 137 31.26 -15.34 -25.73
N GLN A 138 31.00 -14.31 -26.54
CA GLN A 138 31.30 -14.34 -27.97
C GLN A 138 32.82 -14.25 -28.25
N PRO A 139 33.34 -14.90 -29.32
CA PRO A 139 34.76 -14.81 -29.67
C PRO A 139 35.21 -13.36 -29.89
N LEU A 140 36.22 -12.91 -29.14
CA LEU A 140 36.63 -11.51 -29.09
C LEU A 140 37.72 -11.16 -30.13
N GLY A 141 37.38 -10.34 -31.12
CA GLY A 141 38.28 -9.58 -32.00
C GLY A 141 38.04 -8.05 -31.93
N ILE A 142 38.79 -7.23 -32.67
CA ILE A 142 38.66 -5.75 -32.61
C ILE A 142 37.22 -5.30 -32.92
N PHE A 143 36.60 -5.92 -33.92
CA PHE A 143 35.26 -5.57 -34.36
C PHE A 143 34.19 -5.90 -33.30
N SER A 144 34.33 -7.03 -32.62
CA SER A 144 33.39 -7.47 -31.59
C SER A 144 33.47 -6.63 -30.30
N ALA A 145 34.63 -6.06 -29.97
CA ALA A 145 34.78 -5.17 -28.81
C ALA A 145 33.96 -3.87 -28.97
N SER A 146 33.91 -3.29 -30.18
CA SER A 146 33.11 -2.09 -30.45
C SER A 146 31.60 -2.37 -30.38
N CYS A 147 31.15 -3.50 -30.94
CA CYS A 147 29.76 -3.97 -30.82
C CYS A 147 29.39 -4.24 -29.35
N LEU A 148 30.29 -4.86 -28.60
CA LEU A 148 30.10 -5.21 -27.19
C LEU A 148 29.88 -3.97 -26.34
N LEU A 149 30.72 -2.94 -26.49
CA LEU A 149 30.56 -1.68 -25.77
C LEU A 149 29.28 -0.95 -26.19
N LYS A 150 29.02 -0.81 -27.49
CA LYS A 150 27.85 -0.08 -28.00
C LYS A 150 26.52 -0.65 -27.49
N TYR A 151 26.33 -1.97 -27.65
CA TYR A 151 25.07 -2.62 -27.30
C TYR A 151 25.02 -3.07 -25.84
N GLY A 152 26.18 -3.37 -25.24
CA GLY A 152 26.24 -3.73 -23.82
C GLY A 152 25.86 -2.57 -22.90
N LEU A 153 26.32 -1.35 -23.20
CA LEU A 153 25.89 -0.15 -22.48
C LEU A 153 24.36 0.06 -22.58
N ALA A 154 23.76 -0.29 -23.72
CA ALA A 154 22.33 -0.18 -23.94
C ALA A 154 21.48 -1.11 -23.05
N LEU A 155 22.06 -2.20 -22.50
CA LEU A 155 21.38 -3.10 -21.56
C LEU A 155 21.02 -2.45 -20.21
N THR A 156 21.53 -1.26 -19.92
CA THR A 156 21.23 -0.55 -18.66
C THR A 156 20.61 0.83 -18.86
N ALA A 157 20.42 1.23 -20.12
CA ALA A 157 19.79 2.48 -20.49
C ALA A 157 18.28 2.31 -20.68
N LYS A 158 17.51 3.41 -20.63
CA LYS A 158 16.09 3.36 -20.97
C LYS A 158 15.89 2.76 -22.36
N PRO A 159 14.89 1.88 -22.55
CA PRO A 159 13.81 1.50 -21.62
C PRO A 159 14.17 0.40 -20.58
N ILE A 160 15.38 -0.14 -20.60
CA ILE A 160 15.86 -1.24 -19.74
C ILE A 160 16.33 -0.67 -18.39
N SER A 161 15.38 -0.37 -17.50
CA SER A 161 15.70 0.16 -16.18
C SER A 161 14.81 -0.42 -15.09
N LEU A 162 15.43 -1.02 -14.06
CA LEU A 162 14.75 -1.61 -12.91
C LEU A 162 14.05 -0.54 -12.04
N SER A 163 14.47 0.72 -12.10
CA SER A 163 13.82 1.80 -11.35
C SER A 163 12.36 2.01 -11.76
N ARG A 164 11.99 1.61 -12.98
CA ARG A 164 10.61 1.67 -13.49
C ARG A 164 9.63 0.80 -12.71
N PHE A 165 10.12 -0.30 -12.11
CA PHE A 165 9.31 -1.07 -11.16
C PHE A 165 8.97 -0.26 -9.91
N GLY A 166 9.88 0.60 -9.46
CA GLY A 166 9.66 1.51 -8.35
C GLY A 166 8.62 2.59 -8.67
N GLU A 167 8.62 3.11 -9.90
CA GLU A 167 7.61 4.09 -10.37
C GLU A 167 6.17 3.55 -10.24
N CYS A 168 5.98 2.23 -10.39
CA CYS A 168 4.68 1.59 -10.16
C CYS A 168 4.17 1.78 -8.72
N LEU A 169 5.06 1.75 -7.73
CA LEU A 169 4.71 1.98 -6.32
C LEU A 169 4.56 3.48 -6.02
N THR A 170 5.46 4.30 -6.53
CA THR A 170 5.45 5.75 -6.29
C THR A 170 4.16 6.38 -6.81
N ASN A 171 3.68 5.95 -7.98
CA ASN A 171 2.42 6.42 -8.58
C ASN A 171 1.18 6.11 -7.72
N GLU A 172 1.18 5.02 -6.95
CA GLU A 172 0.06 4.66 -6.08
C GLU A 172 0.23 5.16 -4.64
N THR A 173 1.40 5.68 -4.27
CA THR A 173 1.68 6.18 -2.91
C THR A 173 0.73 7.32 -2.52
N ALA A 174 0.48 8.27 -3.43
CA ALA A 174 -0.47 9.36 -3.19
C ALA A 174 -1.91 8.85 -3.03
N ARG A 175 -2.29 7.80 -3.75
CA ARG A 175 -3.62 7.19 -3.64
C ARG A 175 -3.79 6.45 -2.32
N LEU A 176 -2.74 5.79 -1.83
CA LEU A 176 -2.76 5.16 -0.51
C LEU A 176 -3.02 6.18 0.61
N ALA A 177 -2.39 7.36 0.54
CA ALA A 177 -2.67 8.45 1.48
C ALA A 177 -4.13 8.92 1.41
N ILE A 178 -4.72 9.01 0.21
CA ILE A 178 -6.14 9.35 0.02
C ILE A 178 -7.06 8.28 0.62
N VAL A 179 -6.73 6.99 0.47
CA VAL A 179 -7.49 5.89 1.10
C VAL A 179 -7.51 6.08 2.62
N ALA A 180 -6.35 6.30 3.23
CA ALA A 180 -6.26 6.53 4.68
C ALA A 180 -7.07 7.75 5.11
N GLN A 181 -6.96 8.87 4.38
CA GLN A 181 -7.74 10.08 4.65
C GLN A 181 -9.25 9.84 4.57
N ASN A 182 -9.72 9.12 3.56
CA ASN A 182 -11.15 8.82 3.38
C ASN A 182 -11.68 7.94 4.53
N VAL A 183 -10.94 6.90 4.90
CA VAL A 183 -11.28 6.01 6.02
C VAL A 183 -11.31 6.81 7.33
N SER A 184 -10.29 7.61 7.62
CA SER A 184 -10.25 8.48 8.80
C SER A 184 -11.41 9.49 8.83
N SER A 185 -11.77 10.05 7.68
CA SER A 185 -12.89 11.00 7.58
C SER A 185 -14.24 10.30 7.81
N ALA A 186 -14.40 9.05 7.37
CA ALA A 186 -15.60 8.27 7.65
C ALA A 186 -15.79 8.02 9.16
N TYR A 187 -14.70 7.73 9.90
CA TYR A 187 -14.74 7.65 11.36
C TYR A 187 -15.15 8.97 12.01
N ALA A 188 -14.57 10.09 11.58
CA ALA A 188 -14.87 11.41 12.11
C ALA A 188 -16.34 11.83 11.88
N SER A 189 -16.85 11.59 10.67
CA SER A 189 -18.26 11.86 10.32
C SER A 189 -19.22 10.98 11.13
N SER A 190 -18.91 9.70 11.29
CA SER A 190 -19.69 8.78 12.12
C SER A 190 -19.70 9.21 13.59
N ALA A 191 -18.55 9.61 14.13
CA ALA A 191 -18.45 10.11 15.50
C ALA A 191 -19.30 11.37 15.71
N THR A 192 -19.26 12.32 14.77
CA THR A 192 -20.05 13.56 14.81
C THR A 192 -21.54 13.26 14.77
N PHE A 193 -21.96 12.36 13.88
CA PHE A 193 -23.35 11.92 13.81
C PHE A 193 -23.78 11.26 15.13
N ALA A 194 -23.00 10.32 15.66
CA ALA A 194 -23.33 9.67 16.92
C ALA A 194 -23.38 10.65 18.11
N GLN A 195 -22.50 11.65 18.16
CA GLN A 195 -22.56 12.74 19.14
C GLN A 195 -23.88 13.48 19.12
N SER A 196 -24.47 13.73 17.95
CA SER A 196 -25.80 14.34 17.85
C SER A 196 -26.90 13.48 18.45
N LEU A 197 -26.77 12.15 18.40
CA LEU A 197 -27.75 11.20 18.98
C LEU A 197 -27.68 11.14 20.51
N PHE A 198 -26.55 11.51 21.13
CA PHE A 198 -26.44 11.59 22.59
C PHE A 198 -27.10 12.85 23.19
N SER A 199 -27.48 13.82 22.36
CA SER A 199 -28.20 15.03 22.79
C SER A 199 -29.69 14.73 23.02
N LEU A 200 -30.02 14.34 24.24
CA LEU A 200 -31.39 13.94 24.61
C LEU A 200 -32.43 15.07 24.52
N SER A 201 -31.99 16.32 24.76
CA SER A 201 -32.84 17.52 24.71
C SER A 201 -33.34 17.85 23.30
N SER A 202 -32.71 17.31 22.26
CA SER A 202 -33.17 17.42 20.87
C SER A 202 -34.16 16.31 20.47
N ILE A 203 -34.41 15.32 21.33
CA ILE A 203 -35.15 14.10 21.01
C ILE A 203 -36.41 13.96 21.86
N CYS A 204 -36.29 14.16 23.17
CA CYS A 204 -37.40 14.05 24.11
C CYS A 204 -37.47 15.28 25.03
N THR A 205 -38.68 15.68 25.43
CA THR A 205 -38.82 16.60 26.56
C THR A 205 -38.34 15.88 27.81
N VAL A 206 -37.31 16.43 28.47
CA VAL A 206 -36.73 15.85 29.68
C VAL A 206 -37.68 16.12 30.85
N PRO A 207 -38.32 15.09 31.44
CA PRO A 207 -39.19 15.27 32.58
C PRO A 207 -38.37 15.65 33.83
N THR A 208 -39.05 16.30 34.79
CA THR A 208 -38.44 16.66 36.07
C THR A 208 -38.05 15.41 36.87
N VAL A 209 -37.06 15.53 37.75
CA VAL A 209 -36.60 14.42 38.60
C VAL A 209 -37.77 13.76 39.35
N ALA A 210 -38.69 14.57 39.89
CA ALA A 210 -39.87 14.08 40.60
C ALA A 210 -40.77 13.17 39.76
N GLN A 211 -40.92 13.45 38.45
CA GLN A 211 -41.70 12.64 37.52
C GLN A 211 -41.03 11.29 37.19
N LEU A 212 -39.71 11.19 37.35
CA LEU A 212 -38.94 9.96 37.09
C LEU A 212 -38.72 9.11 38.34
N THR A 213 -38.91 9.66 39.55
CA THR A 213 -38.62 8.99 40.82
C THR A 213 -39.85 8.58 41.63
N THR A 214 -41.05 9.06 41.30
CA THR A 214 -42.26 8.63 42.02
C THR A 214 -42.65 7.21 41.64
N SER A 215 -42.77 6.32 42.63
CA SER A 215 -43.26 4.93 42.51
C SER A 215 -44.69 4.79 41.97
N GLY A 216 -45.38 5.91 41.71
CA GLY A 216 -46.68 5.99 41.04
C GLY A 216 -46.67 6.81 39.73
N ALA A 217 -45.50 7.21 39.21
CA ALA A 217 -45.43 7.80 37.87
C ALA A 217 -45.91 6.77 36.85
N SER A 218 -46.99 7.09 36.15
CA SER A 218 -47.49 6.24 35.08
C SER A 218 -46.36 6.05 34.04
N PRO A 219 -45.92 4.81 33.76
CA PRO A 219 -44.95 4.54 32.71
C PRO A 219 -45.47 4.94 31.31
N TYR A 220 -46.77 5.30 31.23
CA TYR A 220 -47.45 5.79 30.04
C TYR A 220 -47.40 7.32 29.89
N THR A 221 -46.64 8.04 30.72
CA THR A 221 -46.38 9.46 30.47
C THR A 221 -45.55 9.60 29.18
N PRO A 222 -45.95 10.44 28.21
CA PRO A 222 -45.29 10.52 26.89
C PRO A 222 -43.78 10.76 26.95
N SER A 223 -43.31 11.54 27.93
CA SER A 223 -41.87 11.80 28.16
C SER A 223 -41.10 10.55 28.61
N THR A 224 -41.68 9.73 29.47
CA THR A 224 -41.06 8.50 29.99
C THR A 224 -41.02 7.43 28.89
N GLN A 225 -42.09 7.31 28.10
CA GLN A 225 -42.13 6.43 26.92
C GLN A 225 -41.07 6.84 25.88
N CYS A 226 -40.92 8.14 25.61
CA CYS A 226 -39.89 8.65 24.71
C CYS A 226 -38.48 8.30 25.19
N ILE A 227 -38.19 8.48 26.48
CA ILE A 227 -36.89 8.13 27.06
C ILE A 227 -36.65 6.62 27.03
N GLN A 228 -37.67 5.81 27.30
CA GLN A 228 -37.56 4.35 27.25
C GLN A 228 -37.29 3.85 25.83
N ALA A 229 -37.97 4.42 24.83
CA ALA A 229 -37.70 4.15 23.42
C ALA A 229 -36.28 4.58 23.03
N TYR A 230 -35.88 5.79 23.42
CA TYR A 230 -34.51 6.29 23.23
C TYR A 230 -33.46 5.33 23.81
N LEU A 231 -33.60 4.91 25.08
CA LEU A 231 -32.66 3.98 25.72
C LEU A 231 -32.63 2.61 25.03
N SER A 232 -33.77 2.15 24.52
CA SER A 232 -33.86 0.93 23.70
C SER A 232 -33.09 1.09 22.39
N ASP A 233 -33.28 2.18 21.66
CA ASP A 233 -32.59 2.44 20.39
C ASP A 233 -31.07 2.63 20.62
N MET A 234 -30.70 3.30 21.70
CA MET A 234 -29.31 3.46 22.14
C MET A 234 -28.63 2.11 22.43
N SER A 235 -29.38 1.12 22.92
CA SER A 235 -28.86 -0.23 23.13
C SER A 235 -28.57 -0.99 21.84
N GLN A 236 -29.03 -0.47 20.70
CA GLN A 236 -28.84 -1.02 19.36
C GLN A 236 -27.92 -0.15 18.49
N ILE A 237 -27.20 0.83 19.07
CA ILE A 237 -26.28 1.65 18.29
C ILE A 237 -25.31 0.76 17.52
N PRO A 238 -25.12 1.01 16.21
CA PRO A 238 -24.13 0.30 15.44
C PRO A 238 -22.74 0.47 16.06
N THR A 239 -22.21 -0.61 16.63
CA THR A 239 -20.84 -0.70 17.14
C THR A 239 -19.88 -1.25 16.08
N TYR A 240 -20.40 -1.52 14.88
CA TYR A 240 -19.66 -2.14 13.79
C TYR A 240 -18.81 -1.12 13.03
N VAL A 241 -17.52 -1.44 12.94
CA VAL A 241 -16.49 -0.70 12.20
C VAL A 241 -16.62 -0.80 10.67
N MET A 242 -17.46 -1.72 10.20
CA MET A 242 -17.55 -2.16 8.80
C MET A 242 -17.87 -1.04 7.81
N PHE A 243 -18.51 0.06 8.25
CA PHE A 243 -18.79 1.20 7.37
C PHE A 243 -17.49 1.82 6.83
N ALA A 244 -16.49 2.03 7.68
CA ALA A 244 -15.19 2.56 7.26
C ALA A 244 -14.37 1.54 6.46
N ASP A 245 -14.49 0.24 6.78
CA ASP A 245 -13.81 -0.84 6.07
C ASP A 245 -14.38 -1.09 4.66
N SER A 246 -15.68 -0.89 4.45
CA SER A 246 -16.30 -1.06 3.12
C SER A 246 -15.73 -0.06 2.08
N ALA A 247 -15.42 1.16 2.51
CA ALA A 247 -14.77 2.17 1.68
C ALA A 247 -13.30 1.82 1.37
N ARG A 248 -12.65 1.07 2.26
CA ARG A 248 -11.23 0.68 2.17
C ARG A 248 -11.00 -0.40 1.12
N TRP A 249 -11.76 -1.50 1.15
CA TRP A 249 -11.44 -2.74 0.42
C TRP A 249 -11.43 -2.58 -1.10
N SER A 250 -12.39 -1.81 -1.64
CA SER A 250 -12.44 -1.55 -3.08
C SER A 250 -11.23 -0.75 -3.56
N GLN A 251 -10.73 0.19 -2.75
CA GLN A 251 -9.63 1.05 -3.12
C GLN A 251 -8.27 0.37 -2.95
N THR A 252 -8.07 -0.42 -1.89
CA THR A 252 -6.84 -1.20 -1.69
C THR A 252 -6.68 -2.27 -2.76
N GLY A 253 -7.77 -2.94 -3.17
CA GLY A 253 -7.78 -3.86 -4.30
C GLY A 253 -7.41 -3.20 -5.64
N LEU A 254 -7.90 -1.98 -5.91
CA LEU A 254 -7.55 -1.23 -7.12
C LEU A 254 -6.06 -0.82 -7.14
N ILE A 255 -5.51 -0.39 -6.00
CA ILE A 255 -4.07 -0.12 -5.88
C ILE A 255 -3.29 -1.39 -6.21
N TYR A 256 -3.68 -2.53 -5.63
CA TYR A 256 -3.03 -3.81 -5.91
C TYR A 256 -3.01 -4.14 -7.41
N SER A 257 -4.17 -4.13 -8.07
CA SER A 257 -4.26 -4.46 -9.49
C SER A 257 -3.48 -3.50 -10.39
N ARG A 258 -3.39 -2.21 -10.02
CA ARG A 258 -2.63 -1.21 -10.79
C ARG A 258 -1.13 -1.42 -10.70
N VAL A 259 -0.61 -1.65 -9.49
CA VAL A 259 0.83 -1.95 -9.30
C VAL A 259 1.18 -3.26 -10.01
N GLN A 260 0.37 -4.31 -9.85
CA GLN A 260 0.59 -5.59 -10.51
C GLN A 260 0.64 -5.43 -12.04
N ARG A 261 -0.37 -4.77 -12.62
CA ARG A 261 -0.42 -4.50 -14.06
C ARG A 261 0.76 -3.66 -14.54
N CYS A 262 1.13 -2.64 -13.79
CA CYS A 262 2.29 -1.79 -14.09
C CYS A 262 3.58 -2.63 -14.11
N ALA A 263 3.81 -3.47 -13.10
CA ALA A 263 4.97 -4.34 -13.03
C ALA A 263 5.01 -5.32 -14.22
N THR A 264 3.89 -5.93 -14.59
CA THR A 264 3.81 -6.82 -15.77
C THR A 264 4.17 -6.09 -17.07
N PHE A 265 3.67 -4.87 -17.28
CA PHE A 265 4.00 -4.10 -18.48
C PHE A 265 5.45 -3.64 -18.50
N VAL A 266 5.99 -3.20 -17.37
CA VAL A 266 7.42 -2.85 -17.25
C VAL A 266 8.29 -4.07 -17.56
N GLN A 267 7.95 -5.24 -17.01
CA GLN A 267 8.68 -6.48 -17.27
C GLN A 267 8.67 -6.86 -18.75
N ALA A 268 7.49 -6.83 -19.41
CA ALA A 268 7.36 -7.16 -20.82
C ALA A 268 8.15 -6.18 -21.71
N ASP A 269 8.07 -4.88 -21.44
CA ASP A 269 8.78 -3.84 -22.19
C ASP A 269 10.30 -3.93 -22.03
N ILE A 270 10.78 -4.25 -20.81
CA ILE A 270 12.20 -4.51 -20.57
C ILE A 270 12.65 -5.76 -21.34
N GLN A 271 11.89 -6.86 -21.27
CA GLN A 271 12.25 -8.10 -21.94
C GLN A 271 12.34 -7.92 -23.47
N ASP A 272 11.36 -7.25 -24.07
CA ASP A 272 11.36 -6.91 -25.50
C ASP A 272 12.58 -6.05 -25.88
N SER A 273 12.95 -5.12 -25.00
CA SER A 273 14.11 -4.25 -25.22
C SER A 273 15.44 -4.97 -25.07
N ILE A 274 15.57 -5.90 -24.13
CA ILE A 274 16.74 -6.80 -24.03
C ILE A 274 16.89 -7.60 -25.33
N ASN A 275 15.80 -8.19 -25.82
CA ASN A 275 15.82 -8.95 -27.08
C ASN A 275 16.26 -8.07 -28.27
N ARG A 276 15.75 -6.84 -28.37
CA ARG A 276 16.19 -5.88 -29.40
C ARG A 276 17.68 -5.57 -29.33
N VAL A 277 18.22 -5.37 -28.13
CA VAL A 277 19.65 -5.12 -27.92
C VAL A 277 20.48 -6.33 -28.35
N GLN A 278 20.07 -7.54 -27.96
CA GLN A 278 20.76 -8.78 -28.35
C GLN A 278 20.73 -9.03 -29.86
N ASN A 279 19.59 -8.78 -30.52
CA ASN A 279 19.48 -8.89 -31.98
C ASN A 279 20.36 -7.87 -32.70
N SER A 280 20.43 -6.64 -32.20
CA SER A 280 21.28 -5.59 -32.76
C SER A 280 22.76 -5.92 -32.56
N PHE A 281 23.12 -6.51 -31.42
CA PHE A 281 24.46 -7.02 -31.16
C PHE A 281 24.84 -8.16 -32.12
N GLY A 282 23.97 -9.16 -32.32
CA GLY A 282 24.22 -10.24 -33.28
C GLY A 282 24.34 -9.74 -34.72
N THR A 283 23.56 -8.72 -35.10
CA THR A 283 23.67 -8.05 -36.40
C THR A 283 25.02 -7.34 -36.54
N CYS A 284 25.48 -6.65 -35.49
CA CYS A 284 26.78 -5.99 -35.49
C CYS A 284 27.94 -6.99 -35.63
N LEU A 285 27.86 -8.14 -34.95
CA LEU A 285 28.87 -9.20 -35.07
C LEU A 285 28.93 -9.80 -36.48
N SER A 286 27.79 -9.96 -37.15
CA SER A 286 27.71 -10.57 -38.48
C SER A 286 28.02 -9.61 -39.63
N THR A 287 27.70 -8.33 -39.48
CA THR A 287 27.82 -7.33 -40.57
C THR A 287 28.99 -6.36 -40.39
N GLY A 288 29.56 -6.27 -39.20
CA GLY A 288 30.54 -5.24 -38.87
C GLY A 288 30.00 -3.81 -38.99
N LYS A 289 28.71 -3.59 -38.72
CA LYS A 289 28.04 -2.28 -38.72
C LYS A 289 27.16 -2.07 -37.49
#